data_AF-A0A4Y2FAV8-F1
#
_entry.id   AF-A0A4Y2FAV8-F1
#
_cell.length_a   1.000
_cell.length_b   1.000
_cell.length_c   1.000
_cell.angle_alpha   90.00
_cell.angle_beta   90.00
_cell.angle_gamma   90.00
#
_symmetry.space_group_name_H-M   'P 1'
#
loop_
_entity.id
_entity.type
_entity.pdbx_description
1 polymer ?
#
loop_
_entity_poly.entity_id
_entity_poly.type
_entity_poly.pdbx_seq_one_letter_code
_entity_poly.pdbx_strand_id
1 'polypeptide(L)'
;MRKNFITPVLVAALDRCELSMRDSVFILEATIDVLGCNIDEFPISKSSIQKLRTEKRKERAENIKIDFQNKVPDVVTLHSDGKLLQLWVLKNRKKNACL
;
A
#
# COMPACT_ATOMS: atom_id res chain seq x y z
N MET A 1 21.82 -13.33 -14.95
CA MET A 1 20.40 -12.90 -14.95
C MET A 1 20.06 -12.50 -13.52
N ARG A 2 19.59 -11.27 -13.25
CA ARG A 2 19.26 -10.84 -11.87
C ARG A 2 18.01 -11.57 -11.37
N LYS A 3 18.02 -12.04 -10.12
CA LYS A 3 16.89 -12.72 -9.49
C LYS A 3 15.82 -11.70 -9.09
N ASN A 4 14.57 -11.98 -9.42
CA ASN A 4 13.45 -11.19 -8.92
C ASN A 4 13.22 -11.52 -7.45
N PHE A 5 13.59 -10.58 -6.58
CA PHE A 5 13.38 -10.65 -5.13
C PHE A 5 12.08 -9.94 -4.68
N ILE A 6 11.36 -9.37 -5.65
CA ILE A 6 10.11 -8.63 -5.49
C ILE A 6 8.99 -9.59 -5.05
N THR A 7 8.74 -9.66 -3.74
CA THR A 7 7.59 -10.38 -3.19
C THR A 7 6.64 -9.41 -2.47
N PRO A 8 5.31 -9.62 -2.53
CA PRO A 8 4.36 -8.81 -1.77
C PRO A 8 4.64 -8.84 -0.27
N VAL A 9 5.07 -9.98 0.25
CA VAL A 9 5.38 -10.18 1.68
C VAL A 9 6.53 -9.28 2.13
N LEU A 10 7.61 -9.23 1.35
CA LEU A 10 8.72 -8.34 1.61
C LEU A 10 8.26 -6.88 1.64
N VAL A 11 7.51 -6.42 0.64
CA VAL A 11 7.07 -5.01 0.59
C VAL A 11 6.18 -4.69 1.78
N ALA A 12 5.28 -5.60 2.16
CA ALA A 12 4.45 -5.44 3.33
C ALA A 12 5.27 -5.35 4.62
N ALA A 13 6.34 -6.15 4.76
CA ALA A 13 7.23 -6.09 5.92
C ALA A 13 8.00 -4.75 5.96
N LEU A 14 8.56 -4.33 4.83
CA LEU A 14 9.26 -3.06 4.70
C LEU A 14 8.38 -1.85 5.05
N ASP A 15 7.11 -1.87 4.63
CA ASP A 15 6.16 -0.79 4.90
C ASP A 15 5.62 -0.84 6.33
N ARG A 16 5.36 -2.03 6.89
CA ARG A 16 4.88 -2.19 8.27
C ARG A 16 5.91 -1.77 9.31
N CYS A 17 7.19 -1.99 9.02
CA CYS A 17 8.29 -1.55 9.87
C CYS A 17 8.70 -0.09 9.61
N GLU A 18 7.96 0.62 8.75
CA GLU A 18 8.22 2.03 8.38
C GLU A 18 9.66 2.28 7.92
N LEU A 19 10.29 1.27 7.31
CA LEU A 19 11.70 1.35 6.95
C LEU A 19 11.91 2.39 5.85
N SER A 20 12.91 3.24 6.06
CA SER A 20 13.37 4.14 5.01
C SER A 20 13.99 3.34 3.85
N MET A 21 14.16 3.99 2.68
CA MET A 21 14.88 3.34 1.57
C MET A 21 16.29 2.93 1.98
N ARG A 22 16.97 3.74 2.80
CA ARG A 22 18.34 3.47 3.25
C ARG A 22 18.39 2.24 4.17
N ASP A 23 17.51 2.19 5.15
CA ASP A 23 17.49 1.08 6.12
C ASP A 23 17.06 -0.21 5.45
N SER A 24 16.18 -0.11 4.45
CA SER A 24 15.81 -1.26 3.61
C SER A 24 17.02 -1.84 2.88
N VAL A 25 17.82 -1.01 2.21
CA VAL A 25 19.04 -1.46 1.52
C VAL A 25 19.98 -2.14 2.52
N PHE A 26 20.25 -1.49 3.64
CA PHE A 26 21.20 -1.96 4.64
C PHE A 26 20.80 -3.31 5.25
N ILE A 27 19.53 -3.46 5.66
CA ILE A 27 19.02 -4.72 6.23
C ILE A 27 19.07 -5.84 5.19
N LEU A 28 18.71 -5.55 3.94
CA LEU A 28 18.70 -6.55 2.88
C LEU A 28 20.10 -7.03 2.49
N GLU A 29 21.06 -6.10 2.37
CA GLU A 29 22.46 -6.43 2.12
C GLU A 29 23.03 -7.30 3.24
N ALA A 30 22.84 -6.90 4.51
CA ALA A 30 23.28 -7.69 5.66
C ALA A 30 22.62 -9.07 5.72
N THR A 31 21.34 -9.18 5.38
CA THR A 31 20.62 -10.47 5.35
C THR A 31 21.19 -11.38 4.27
N ILE A 32 21.46 -10.84 3.08
CA ILE A 32 21.99 -11.62 1.94
C ILE A 32 23.42 -12.08 2.20
N ASP A 33 24.23 -11.23 2.83
CA ASP A 33 25.59 -11.55 3.27
C ASP A 33 25.59 -12.72 4.28
N VAL A 34 24.73 -12.66 5.29
CA VAL A 34 24.56 -13.75 6.28
C VAL A 34 24.07 -15.06 5.63
N LEU A 35 23.26 -14.96 4.57
CA LEU A 35 22.79 -16.13 3.81
C LEU A 35 23.86 -16.67 2.83
N GLY A 36 25.05 -16.08 2.76
CA GLY A 36 26.12 -16.48 1.86
C GLY A 36 25.76 -16.33 0.38
N CYS A 37 24.79 -15.47 0.08
CA CYS A 37 24.28 -15.27 -1.27
C CYS A 37 25.04 -14.11 -1.93
N ASN A 38 25.28 -14.21 -3.24
CA ASN A 38 25.92 -13.11 -3.95
C ASN A 38 24.97 -11.91 -4.08
N ILE A 39 25.37 -10.77 -3.52
CA ILE A 39 24.63 -9.50 -3.52
C ILE A 39 24.32 -9.04 -4.96
N ASP A 40 25.22 -9.27 -5.91
CA ASP A 40 25.06 -8.86 -7.31
C ASP A 40 23.92 -9.60 -8.03
N GLU A 41 23.46 -10.73 -7.47
CA GLU A 41 22.31 -11.46 -8.00
C GLU A 41 20.99 -10.73 -7.74
N PHE A 42 20.94 -9.81 -6.77
CA PHE A 42 19.73 -9.17 -6.30
C PHE A 42 19.68 -7.67 -6.64
N PRO A 43 18.53 -7.14 -7.08
CA PRO A 43 18.36 -5.72 -7.34
C PRO A 43 18.09 -4.94 -6.02
N ILE A 44 19.10 -4.81 -5.15
CA ILE A 44 18.97 -4.17 -3.82
C ILE A 44 19.17 -2.65 -3.87
N SER A 45 19.45 -2.06 -5.03
CA SER A 45 19.66 -0.59 -5.10
C SER A 45 18.44 0.20 -4.61
N LYS A 46 18.67 1.41 -4.09
CA LYS A 46 17.60 2.32 -3.63
C LYS A 46 16.48 2.50 -4.67
N SER A 47 16.85 2.68 -5.94
CA SER A 47 15.88 2.86 -7.03
C SER A 47 15.06 1.59 -7.29
N SER A 48 15.68 0.41 -7.18
CA SER A 48 14.99 -0.88 -7.30
C SER A 48 13.96 -1.07 -6.19
N ILE A 49 14.33 -0.79 -4.93
CA ILE A 49 13.41 -0.87 -3.78
C ILE A 49 12.27 0.14 -3.91
N GLN A 50 12.57 1.37 -4.33
CA GLN A 50 11.55 2.41 -4.55
C GLN A 50 10.55 2.00 -5.63
N LYS A 51 11.05 1.49 -6.76
CA LYS A 51 10.21 1.00 -7.86
C LYS A 51 9.31 -0.14 -7.39
N LEU A 52 9.89 -1.12 -6.71
CA LEU A 52 9.19 -2.24 -6.08
C LEU A 52 8.03 -1.77 -5.19
N ARG A 53 8.29 -0.86 -4.25
CA ARG A 53 7.25 -0.35 -3.34
C ARG A 53 6.16 0.42 -4.09
N THR A 54 6.55 1.23 -5.08
CA THR A 54 5.59 2.02 -5.88
C THR A 54 4.65 1.12 -6.67
N GLU A 55 5.18 0.09 -7.34
CA GLU A 55 4.40 -0.87 -8.11
C GLU A 55 3.41 -1.62 -7.21
N LYS A 56 3.86 -2.12 -6.05
CA LYS A 56 2.99 -2.84 -5.12
C LYS A 56 1.95 -1.97 -4.43
N ARG A 57 2.26 -0.70 -4.13
CA ARG A 57 1.27 0.25 -3.61
C ARG A 57 0.23 0.61 -4.67
N LYS A 58 0.64 0.74 -5.94
CA LYS A 58 -0.29 0.95 -7.06
C LYS A 58 -1.24 -0.24 -7.21
N GLU A 59 -0.71 -1.46 -7.25
CA GLU A 59 -1.50 -2.70 -7.30
C GLU A 59 -2.49 -2.78 -6.13
N ARG A 60 -2.03 -2.46 -4.91
CA ARG A 60 -2.90 -2.42 -3.73
C ARG A 60 -4.00 -1.37 -3.86
N ALA A 61 -3.69 -0.17 -4.35
CA ALA A 61 -4.67 0.90 -4.53
C ALA A 61 -5.74 0.52 -5.57
N GLU A 62 -5.33 -0.14 -6.66
CA GLU A 62 -6.26 -0.67 -7.68
C GLU A 62 -7.17 -1.75 -7.10
N ASN A 63 -6.62 -2.69 -6.33
CA ASN A 63 -7.40 -3.72 -5.65
C ASN A 63 -8.40 -3.12 -4.66
N ILE A 64 -7.99 -2.12 -3.87
CA ILE A 64 -8.90 -1.40 -2.95
C ILE A 64 -10.00 -0.69 -3.73
N LYS A 65 -9.66 -0.03 -4.84
CA LYS A 65 -10.63 0.65 -5.70
C LYS A 65 -11.68 -0.33 -6.24
N ILE A 66 -11.24 -1.47 -6.76
CA ILE A 66 -12.13 -2.51 -7.30
C ILE A 66 -13.02 -3.07 -6.18
N ASP A 67 -12.45 -3.42 -5.02
CA ASP A 67 -13.20 -3.95 -3.89
C ASP A 67 -14.26 -2.95 -3.40
N PHE A 68 -13.89 -1.67 -3.35
CA PHE A 68 -14.79 -0.59 -2.99
C PHE A 68 -15.93 -0.44 -4.01
N GLN A 69 -15.63 -0.45 -5.31
CA GLN A 69 -16.62 -0.37 -6.39
C GLN A 69 -17.60 -1.56 -6.41
N ASN A 70 -17.13 -2.75 -6.04
CA ASN A 70 -17.99 -3.94 -5.96
C ASN A 70 -18.91 -3.93 -4.74
N LYS A 71 -18.60 -3.13 -3.71
CA LYS A 71 -19.29 -3.10 -2.42
C LYS A 71 -19.93 -1.75 -2.12
N VAL A 72 -20.12 -0.88 -3.14
CA VAL A 72 -20.54 0.52 -2.95
C VAL A 72 -21.81 0.60 -2.10
N PRO A 73 -21.75 1.20 -0.90
CA PRO A 73 -22.94 1.56 -0.15
C PRO A 73 -23.61 2.79 -0.78
N ASP A 74 -24.94 2.91 -0.66
CA ASP A 74 -25.72 4.06 -1.16
C ASP A 74 -25.24 5.42 -0.64
N VAL A 75 -24.49 5.44 0.47
CA VAL A 75 -23.89 6.64 1.06
C VAL A 75 -22.43 6.33 1.42
N VAL A 76 -21.52 7.17 0.93
CA VAL A 76 -20.09 7.11 1.24
C VAL A 76 -19.66 8.45 1.83
N THR A 77 -19.00 8.42 2.98
CA THR A 77 -18.30 9.59 3.53
C THR A 77 -16.80 9.37 3.40
N LEU A 78 -16.13 10.19 2.60
CA LEU A 78 -14.68 10.18 2.46
C LEU A 78 -14.07 11.11 3.53
N HIS A 79 -13.24 10.58 4.42
CA HIS A 79 -12.49 11.37 5.39
C HIS A 79 -10.99 11.23 5.15
N SER A 80 -10.33 12.35 4.86
CA SER A 80 -8.94 12.43 4.39
C SER A 80 -7.89 12.05 5.45
N ASP A 81 -8.28 11.95 6.72
CA ASP A 81 -7.40 11.64 7.87
C ASP A 81 -7.64 10.23 8.45
N GLY A 82 -8.27 9.33 7.69
CA GLY A 82 -8.38 7.89 8.04
C GLY A 82 -9.29 7.53 9.23
N LYS A 83 -9.82 8.51 9.97
CA LYS A 83 -10.84 8.29 11.00
C LYS A 83 -12.23 8.19 10.38
N LEU A 84 -12.79 6.99 10.35
CA LEU A 84 -14.21 6.81 10.09
C LEU A 84 -15.00 7.35 11.29
N LEU A 85 -15.61 8.53 11.12
CA LEU A 85 -16.65 8.98 12.05
C LEU A 85 -17.88 8.12 11.83
N GLN A 86 -18.35 7.47 12.89
CA GLN A 86 -19.66 6.81 12.88
C GLN A 86 -20.73 7.84 12.53
N LEU A 87 -21.49 7.51 11.48
CA LEU A 87 -22.61 8.24 10.90
C LEU A 87 -23.42 9.05 11.93
N TRP A 88 -23.29 10.38 11.89
CA TRP A 88 -24.35 11.27 12.33
C TRP A 88 -25.40 11.32 11.23
N VAL A 89 -26.44 10.49 11.36
CA VAL A 89 -27.64 10.57 10.53
C VAL A 89 -28.33 11.90 10.79
N LEU A 90 -28.05 12.92 9.98
CA LEU A 90 -28.94 14.07 9.86
C LEU A 90 -30.09 13.69 8.92
N LYS A 91 -31.14 13.08 9.52
CA LYS A 91 -32.48 13.10 8.94
C LYS A 91 -32.87 14.55 8.69
N ASN A 92 -32.93 14.99 7.44
CA ASN A 92 -33.82 16.09 7.09
C ASN A 92 -34.81 15.61 6.04
N ARG A 93 -36.07 15.69 6.47
CA ARG A 93 -37.27 15.14 5.86
C ARG A 93 -37.52 15.75 4.48
N LYS A 94 -38.14 14.95 3.61
CA LYS A 94 -38.89 15.40 2.44
C LYS A 94 -39.67 16.68 2.76
N LYS A 95 -39.53 17.71 1.92
CA LYS A 95 -40.64 18.61 1.64
C LYS A 95 -41.02 18.42 0.19
N ASN A 96 -42.25 17.97 0.02
CA ASN A 96 -42.93 17.78 -1.25
C ASN A 96 -43.08 19.13 -1.99
N ALA A 97 -43.15 19.02 -3.31
CA ALA A 97 -43.88 19.83 -4.29
C ALA A 97 -44.28 21.28 -3.91
N CYS A 98 -43.86 22.23 -4.76
CA CYS A 98 -44.66 23.39 -5.13
C CYS A 98 -44.49 23.59 -6.65
N LEU A 99 -45.62 23.91 -7.29
CA LEU A 99 -45.90 24.02 -8.73
C LEU A 99 -44.85 24.80 -9.54
#